data_AF-A0A7X3QD91-F1
#
_entry.id   AF-A0A7X3QD91-F1
#
_cell.length_a   1.000
_cell.length_b   1.000
_cell.length_c   1.000
_cell.angle_alpha   90.00
_cell.angle_beta   90.00
_cell.angle_gamma   90.00
#
_symmetry.space_group_name_H-M   'P 1'
#
loop_
_entity.id
_entity.type
_entity.pdbx_description
1 polymer ?
#
loop_
_entity_poly.entity_id
_entity_poly.type
_entity_poly.pdbx_seq_one_letter_code
_entity_poly.pdbx_strand_id
1 'polypeptide(L)'
;MFDALVAIRGDESNPLEYRGPGLAATQRAAYPDIQPLVVGRPPDEVLDMSRTVAEDFGWEIVTVDPDRGFMEATDTTYWFGFKDDVAVRLRPVGDDATRVDVRSISRFGGGDMGANAARIRRFLEALTAAGS
;
A
#
# COMPACT_ATOMS: atom_id res chain seq x y z
N MET A 1 -9.11 -0.68 -1.39
CA MET A 1 -10.11 -0.12 -0.45
C MET A 1 -9.49 -0.20 0.93
N PHE A 2 -9.90 0.66 1.86
CA PHE A 2 -9.44 0.56 3.24
C PHE A 2 -10.59 0.08 4.12
N ASP A 3 -10.31 -0.81 5.06
CA ASP A 3 -11.30 -1.54 5.87
C ASP A 3 -11.05 -1.35 7.37
N ALA A 4 -10.06 -2.04 7.95
CA ALA A 4 -9.78 -1.99 9.39
C ALA A 4 -9.19 -0.62 9.80
N LEU A 5 -8.43 0.00 8.89
CA LEU A 5 -7.91 1.35 9.06
C LEU A 5 -8.99 2.44 9.19
N VAL A 6 -10.24 2.16 8.81
CA VAL A 6 -11.37 3.08 9.05
C VAL A 6 -11.64 3.24 10.54
N ALA A 7 -11.51 2.17 11.33
CA ALA A 7 -11.85 2.16 12.75
C ALA A 7 -10.79 2.81 13.65
N ILE A 8 -9.54 2.90 13.18
CA ILE A 8 -8.39 3.34 14.01
C ILE A 8 -7.72 4.63 13.50
N ARG A 9 -8.22 5.20 12.41
CA ARG A 9 -7.83 6.54 11.97
C ARG A 9 -8.64 7.57 12.77
N GLY A 10 -7.99 8.58 13.34
CA GLY A 10 -8.70 9.62 14.11
C GLY A 10 -9.63 10.45 13.22
N ASP A 11 -10.67 11.05 13.80
CA ASP A 11 -11.74 11.76 13.07
C ASP A 11 -11.26 12.94 12.22
N GLU A 12 -10.11 13.53 12.56
CA GLU A 12 -9.49 14.62 11.80
C GLU A 12 -8.63 14.13 10.62
N SER A 13 -8.61 12.82 10.36
CA SER A 13 -7.80 12.24 9.29
C SER A 13 -8.36 12.62 7.90
N ASN A 14 -7.46 12.76 6.93
CA ASN A 14 -7.84 12.90 5.53
C ASN A 14 -8.79 11.77 5.09
N PRO A 15 -9.78 12.09 4.24
CA PRO A 15 -10.79 11.13 3.83
C PRO A 15 -10.18 9.98 3.02
N LEU A 16 -10.65 8.76 3.30
CA LEU A 16 -10.26 7.55 2.57
C LEU A 16 -10.95 7.41 1.20
N GLU A 17 -12.04 8.14 1.01
CA GLU A 17 -12.86 8.09 -0.19
C GLU A 17 -12.03 8.32 -1.45
N TYR A 18 -12.21 7.42 -2.40
CA TYR A 18 -11.67 7.57 -3.72
C TYR A 18 -12.50 8.63 -4.46
N ARG A 19 -11.93 9.82 -4.67
CA ARG A 19 -12.59 10.95 -5.37
C ARG A 19 -12.73 10.74 -6.89
N GLY A 20 -13.02 9.52 -7.34
CA GLY A 20 -13.38 9.16 -8.71
C GLY A 20 -12.21 9.00 -9.70
N PRO A 21 -12.52 8.64 -10.98
CA PRO A 21 -11.53 8.37 -12.04
C PRO A 21 -10.56 9.52 -12.31
N GLY A 22 -10.99 10.76 -12.09
CA GLY A 22 -10.16 11.95 -12.27
C GLY A 22 -8.91 11.93 -11.38
N LEU A 23 -9.03 11.47 -10.13
CA LEU A 23 -7.89 11.39 -9.21
C LEU A 23 -6.88 10.31 -9.62
N ALA A 24 -7.33 9.14 -10.09
CA ALA A 24 -6.40 8.12 -10.60
C ALA A 24 -5.72 8.54 -11.90
N ALA A 25 -6.41 9.30 -12.77
CA ALA A 25 -5.77 9.89 -13.94
C ALA A 25 -4.70 10.92 -13.53
N THR A 26 -5.00 11.79 -12.56
CA THR A 26 -4.04 12.74 -12.00
C THR A 26 -2.86 12.05 -11.32
N GLN A 27 -3.09 11.02 -10.51
CA GLN A 27 -2.02 10.25 -9.86
C GLN A 27 -1.14 9.54 -10.88
N ARG A 28 -1.74 8.92 -11.92
CA ARG A 28 -0.99 8.27 -13.00
C ARG A 28 -0.22 9.27 -13.87
N ALA A 29 -0.73 10.48 -14.05
CA ALA A 29 -0.01 11.55 -14.75
C ALA A 29 1.14 12.12 -13.89
N ALA A 30 0.95 12.25 -12.58
CA ALA A 30 1.96 12.75 -11.65
C ALA A 30 3.06 11.72 -11.35
N TYR A 31 2.72 10.43 -11.32
CA TYR A 31 3.61 9.33 -10.98
C TYR A 31 3.42 8.16 -11.96
N PRO A 32 3.79 8.33 -13.25
CA PRO A 32 3.57 7.32 -14.29
C PRO A 32 4.38 6.05 -14.08
N ASP A 33 5.45 6.13 -13.30
CA ASP A 33 6.35 5.03 -12.96
C ASP A 33 5.78 4.10 -11.87
N ILE A 34 4.80 4.55 -11.09
CA ILE A 34 4.11 3.70 -10.11
C ILE A 34 3.04 2.88 -10.82
N GLN A 35 3.42 1.68 -11.23
CA GLN A 35 2.54 0.69 -11.84
C GLN A 35 2.32 -0.50 -10.89
N PRO A 36 1.22 -1.25 -11.06
CA PRO A 36 1.05 -2.53 -10.39
C PRO A 36 2.24 -3.45 -10.69
N LEU A 37 2.76 -4.10 -9.66
CA LEU A 37 3.81 -5.12 -9.81
C LEU A 37 3.15 -6.47 -10.08
N VAL A 38 3.72 -7.28 -10.97
CA VAL A 38 3.37 -8.68 -11.13
C VAL A 38 4.52 -9.52 -10.60
N VAL A 39 4.25 -10.35 -9.61
CA VAL A 39 5.21 -11.27 -8.99
C VAL A 39 4.87 -12.69 -9.46
N GLY A 40 5.86 -13.44 -9.95
CA GLY A 40 5.68 -14.82 -10.43
C GLY A 40 5.58 -15.85 -9.29
N ARG A 41 4.67 -15.60 -8.34
CA ARG A 41 4.39 -16.45 -7.18
C ARG A 41 2.89 -16.42 -6.85
N PRO A 42 2.36 -17.47 -6.21
CA PRO A 42 0.96 -17.52 -5.80
C PRO A 42 0.62 -16.47 -4.72
N PRO A 43 -0.66 -16.09 -4.58
CA PRO A 43 -1.04 -14.94 -3.74
C PRO A 43 -0.70 -15.07 -2.25
N ASP A 44 -0.69 -16.28 -1.71
CA ASP A 44 -0.31 -16.59 -0.33
C ASP A 44 1.17 -16.29 -0.07
N GLU A 45 2.07 -16.78 -0.93
CA GLU A 45 3.49 -16.46 -0.85
C GLU A 45 3.73 -14.94 -0.97
N VAL A 46 3.06 -14.29 -1.92
CA VAL A 46 3.22 -12.85 -2.14
C VAL A 46 2.66 -12.03 -0.96
N LEU A 47 1.64 -12.53 -0.26
CA LEU A 47 1.11 -11.92 0.95
C LEU A 47 2.11 -11.98 2.10
N ASP A 48 2.72 -13.15 2.32
CA ASP A 48 3.73 -13.32 3.36
C ASP A 48 4.98 -12.49 3.07
N MET A 49 5.40 -12.40 1.80
CA MET A 49 6.47 -11.50 1.38
C MET A 49 6.10 -10.03 1.61
N SER A 50 4.88 -9.63 1.25
CA SER A 50 4.38 -8.25 1.45
C SER A 50 4.38 -7.88 2.93
N ARG A 51 3.95 -8.80 3.79
CA ARG A 51 3.98 -8.65 5.24
C ARG A 51 5.41 -8.49 5.76
N THR A 52 6.32 -9.37 5.35
CA THR A 52 7.73 -9.33 5.77
C THR A 52 8.37 -7.99 5.39
N VAL A 53 8.18 -7.52 4.15
CA VAL A 53 8.71 -6.22 3.69
C VAL A 53 8.13 -5.06 4.53
N ALA A 54 6.84 -5.10 4.86
CA ALA A 54 6.22 -4.08 5.71
C ALA A 54 6.79 -4.11 7.14
N GLU A 55 7.00 -5.30 7.72
CA GLU A 55 7.61 -5.47 9.04
C GLU A 55 9.07 -4.99 9.06
N ASP A 56 9.87 -5.28 8.02
CA ASP A 56 11.25 -4.81 7.85
C ASP A 56 11.33 -3.28 7.72
N PHE A 57 10.27 -2.67 7.19
CA PHE A 57 10.14 -1.21 7.11
C PHE A 57 9.68 -0.59 8.43
N GLY A 58 9.35 -1.41 9.43
CA GLY A 58 8.84 -0.98 10.72
C GLY A 58 7.38 -0.53 10.68
N TRP A 59 6.60 -0.94 9.66
CA TRP A 59 5.18 -0.61 9.59
C TRP A 59 4.40 -1.41 10.63
N GLU A 60 3.40 -0.75 11.22
CA GLU A 60 2.45 -1.41 12.10
C GLU A 60 1.40 -2.14 11.25
N ILE A 61 1.43 -3.47 11.26
CA ILE A 61 0.43 -4.28 10.54
C ILE A 61 -0.90 -4.22 11.28
N VAL A 62 -1.93 -3.74 10.59
CA VAL A 62 -3.29 -3.55 11.15
C VAL A 62 -4.17 -4.73 10.82
N THR A 63 -4.06 -5.28 9.61
CA THR A 63 -4.85 -6.45 9.19
C THR A 63 -4.10 -7.20 8.10
N VAL A 64 -4.18 -8.53 8.16
CA VAL A 64 -3.81 -9.43 7.07
C VAL A 64 -5.01 -10.34 6.84
N ASP A 65 -5.47 -10.42 5.60
CA ASP A 65 -6.64 -11.17 5.19
C ASP A 65 -6.25 -12.05 3.98
N PRO A 66 -5.79 -13.29 4.24
CA PRO A 66 -5.36 -14.21 3.19
C PRO A 66 -6.47 -14.58 2.22
N ASP A 67 -7.69 -14.77 2.71
CA ASP A 67 -8.85 -15.14 1.90
C ASP A 67 -9.17 -14.07 0.84
N ARG A 68 -8.91 -12.80 1.16
CA ARG A 68 -9.11 -11.67 0.26
C ARG A 68 -7.85 -11.19 -0.45
N GLY A 69 -6.68 -11.79 -0.15
CA GLY A 69 -5.38 -11.35 -0.67
C GLY A 69 -5.10 -9.90 -0.30
N PHE A 70 -5.24 -9.54 0.97
CA PHE A 70 -5.29 -8.14 1.39
C PHE A 70 -4.51 -7.91 2.68
N MET A 71 -3.85 -6.75 2.77
CA MET A 71 -3.17 -6.32 3.98
C MET A 71 -3.31 -4.80 4.16
N GLU A 72 -3.42 -4.38 5.41
CA GLU A 72 -3.39 -3.00 5.85
C GLU A 72 -2.29 -2.76 6.87
N ALA A 73 -1.61 -1.63 6.75
CA ALA A 73 -0.56 -1.23 7.66
C ALA A 73 -0.52 0.28 7.86
N THR A 74 0.12 0.73 8.93
CA THR A 74 0.42 2.13 9.20
C THR A 74 1.93 2.36 9.17
N ASP A 75 2.38 3.27 8.32
CA ASP A 75 3.74 3.82 8.37
C ASP A 75 3.74 5.05 9.28
N THR A 76 4.70 5.14 10.19
CA THR A 76 4.86 6.31 11.07
C THR A 76 6.20 6.97 10.77
N THR A 77 6.16 8.20 10.24
CA THR A 77 7.38 8.93 9.95
C THR A 77 8.11 9.33 11.23
N TYR A 78 9.41 9.04 11.29
CA TYR A 78 10.24 9.28 12.47
C TYR A 78 10.27 10.76 12.89
N TRP A 79 10.31 11.65 11.90
CA TRP A 79 10.27 13.09 12.13
C TRP A 79 8.80 13.55 12.14
N PHE A 80 8.37 14.08 13.29
CA PHE A 80 7.02 14.60 13.57
C PHE A 80 5.91 13.57 13.82
N GLY A 81 6.19 12.26 13.67
CA GLY A 81 5.23 11.20 14.03
C GLY A 81 3.98 11.15 13.14
N PHE A 82 4.10 11.59 11.88
CA PHE A 82 2.97 11.54 10.96
C PHE A 82 2.65 10.09 10.60
N LYS A 83 1.36 9.77 10.66
CA LYS A 83 0.85 8.46 10.30
C LYS A 83 0.32 8.47 8.88
N ASP A 84 0.73 7.48 8.12
CA ASP A 84 0.25 7.20 6.78
C ASP A 84 -0.30 5.78 6.71
N ASP A 85 -1.42 5.64 6.03
CA ASP A 85 -2.15 4.40 5.90
C ASP A 85 -1.85 3.73 4.57
N VAL A 86 -1.45 2.47 4.62
CA VAL A 86 -1.10 1.68 3.45
C VAL A 86 -2.04 0.48 3.33
N ALA A 87 -2.54 0.27 2.11
CA ALA A 87 -3.31 -0.92 1.74
C ALA A 87 -2.62 -1.62 0.58
N VAL A 88 -2.40 -2.93 0.73
CA VAL A 88 -1.84 -3.81 -0.29
C VAL A 88 -2.93 -4.79 -0.70
N ARG A 89 -3.21 -4.87 -1.99
CA ARG A 89 -4.17 -5.83 -2.56
C ARG A 89 -3.48 -6.72 -3.57
N LEU A 90 -3.68 -8.02 -3.42
CA LEU A 90 -3.16 -9.08 -4.23
C LEU A 90 -4.29 -9.68 -5.06
N ARG A 91 -4.04 -9.91 -6.34
CA ARG A 91 -4.96 -10.60 -7.22
C ARG A 91 -4.22 -11.64 -8.05
N PRO A 92 -4.70 -12.89 -8.12
CA PRO A 92 -4.09 -13.88 -8.97
C PRO A 92 -4.15 -13.43 -10.45
N VAL A 93 -3.10 -13.75 -11.18
CA VAL A 93 -2.95 -13.56 -12.63
C VAL A 93 -2.50 -14.91 -13.20
N GLY A 94 -3.46 -15.79 -13.48
CA GLY A 94 -3.16 -17.20 -13.75
C GLY A 94 -2.84 -17.96 -12.47
N ASP A 95 -2.13 -19.08 -12.60
CA ASP A 95 -1.94 -20.04 -11.51
C ASP A 95 -0.71 -19.69 -10.63
N ASP A 96 0.35 -19.16 -11.24
CA ASP A 96 1.66 -18.93 -10.58
C ASP A 96 2.10 -17.45 -10.60
N ALA A 97 1.16 -16.52 -10.71
CA ALA A 97 1.49 -15.10 -10.64
C ALA A 97 0.43 -14.29 -9.92
N THR A 98 0.88 -13.20 -9.30
CA THR A 98 0.05 -12.31 -8.50
C THR A 98 0.34 -10.88 -8.87
N ARG A 99 -0.73 -10.13 -9.16
CA ARG A 99 -0.68 -8.67 -9.29
C ARG A 99 -0.83 -8.03 -7.93
N VAL A 100 0.12 -7.15 -7.60
CA VAL A 100 0.18 -6.34 -6.39
C VAL A 100 -0.25 -4.92 -6.74
N ASP A 101 -1.36 -4.47 -6.17
CA ASP A 101 -1.82 -3.07 -6.20
C ASP A 101 -1.60 -2.46 -4.80
N VAL A 102 -0.88 -1.34 -4.70
CA VAL A 102 -0.60 -0.66 -3.42
C VAL A 102 -1.20 0.75 -3.41
N ARG A 103 -1.78 1.14 -2.27
CA ARG A 103 -2.30 2.49 -2.03
C ARG A 103 -1.75 3.03 -0.72
N SER A 104 -1.41 4.31 -0.69
CA SER A 104 -0.93 5.02 0.49
C SER A 104 -1.66 6.35 0.65
N ILE A 105 -2.07 6.71 1.87
CA ILE A 105 -2.75 7.96 2.20
C ILE A 105 -2.24 8.51 3.53
N SER A 106 -1.87 9.79 3.55
CA SER A 106 -1.49 10.50 4.78
C SER A 106 -2.71 10.83 5.63
N ARG A 107 -2.64 10.58 6.95
CA ARG A 107 -3.72 10.96 7.87
C ARG A 107 -3.84 12.47 8.03
N PHE A 108 -2.76 13.23 7.97
CA PHE A 108 -2.77 14.68 8.17
C PHE A 108 -2.13 15.43 6.99
N GLY A 109 -2.54 16.69 6.79
CA GLY A 109 -1.99 17.62 5.79
C GLY A 109 -2.72 17.63 4.44
N GLY A 110 -2.65 18.77 3.73
CA GLY A 110 -3.34 18.99 2.45
C GLY A 110 -2.62 18.46 1.20
N GLY A 111 -1.38 17.99 1.32
CA GLY A 111 -0.61 17.37 0.25
C GLY A 111 0.63 16.66 0.79
N ASP A 112 0.89 15.43 0.32
CA ASP A 112 1.97 14.56 0.85
C ASP A 112 3.37 14.85 0.24
N MET A 113 3.48 15.84 -0.66
CA MET A 113 4.72 16.24 -1.36
C MET A 113 5.47 15.08 -2.06
N GLY A 114 4.79 13.98 -2.37
CA GLY A 114 5.36 12.78 -2.99
C GLY A 114 5.79 11.70 -1.98
N ALA A 115 5.57 11.87 -0.68
CA ALA A 115 5.90 10.88 0.33
C ALA A 115 5.14 9.55 0.11
N ASN A 116 3.85 9.62 -0.21
CA ASN A 116 3.04 8.42 -0.50
C ASN A 116 3.57 7.69 -1.74
N ALA A 117 3.96 8.45 -2.77
CA ALA A 117 4.54 7.90 -3.98
C ALA A 117 5.90 7.23 -3.72
N ALA A 118 6.79 7.89 -2.97
CA ALA A 118 8.09 7.35 -2.58
C ALA A 118 7.96 6.07 -1.73
N ARG A 119 7.00 6.04 -0.80
CA ARG A 119 6.67 4.86 0.01
C ARG A 119 6.29 3.67 -0.85
N ILE A 120 5.35 3.87 -1.78
CA ILE A 120 4.88 2.83 -2.68
C ILE A 120 6.03 2.29 -3.53
N ARG A 121 6.88 3.16 -4.10
CA ARG A 121 8.05 2.74 -4.88
C ARG A 121 8.99 1.86 -4.07
N ARG A 122 9.42 2.34 -2.91
CA ARG A 122 10.34 1.61 -2.03
C ARG A 122 9.78 0.23 -1.66
N PHE A 123 8.48 0.15 -1.38
CA PHE A 123 7.82 -1.11 -1.06
C PHE A 123 7.82 -2.08 -2.26
N LEU A 124 7.45 -1.61 -3.46
CA LEU A 124 7.44 -2.43 -4.66
C LEU A 124 8.85 -2.90 -5.08
N GLU A 125 9.86 -2.04 -4.92
CA GLU A 125 11.27 -2.37 -5.16
C GLU A 125 11.76 -3.48 -4.21
N ALA A 126 11.48 -3.36 -2.91
CA ALA A 126 11.83 -4.37 -1.93
C ALA A 126 11.10 -5.70 -2.18
N LEU A 127 9.82 -5.65 -2.54
CA LEU A 127 9.05 -6.84 -2.87
C LEU A 127 9.58 -7.54 -4.14
N THR A 128 10.00 -6.77 -5.14
CA THR A 128 10.67 -7.30 -6.34
C THR A 128 11.97 -8.01 -5.96
N ALA A 129 12.81 -7.37 -5.13
CA ALA A 129 14.07 -7.95 -4.68
C ALA A 129 13.88 -9.24 -3.85
N ALA A 130 12.83 -9.30 -3.01
CA ALA A 130 12.51 -10.49 -2.22
C ALA A 130 11.92 -11.65 -3.06
N GLY A 131 11.28 -11.33 -4.19
CA GLY A 131 10.66 -12.31 -5.08
C GLY A 131 11.55 -12.85 -6.20
N SER A 132 12.72 -12.23 -6.40
CA SER A 132 13.73 -12.59 -7.40
C SER A 132 14.44 -13.90 -7.11
#